data_AF-A0A5B9QHX8-F1
#
_entry.id   AF-A0A5B9QHX8-F1
#
_cell.length_a   1.000
_cell.length_b   1.000
_cell.length_c   1.000
_cell.angle_alpha   90.00
_cell.angle_beta   90.00
_cell.angle_gamma   90.00
#
_symmetry.space_group_name_H-M   'P 1'
#
loop_
_entity.id
_entity.type
_entity.pdbx_description
1 polymer ?
#
loop_
_entity_poly.entity_id
_entity_poly.type
_entity_poly.pdbx_seq_one_letter_code
_entity_poly.pdbx_strand_id
1 'polypeptide(L)'
;MCLGVLGNATTDVTSYERLVCIMKRQMISAIVLGMAFSTAASAATLFYDFGDSSRTTAGNYNNIVMNAPSVLSIADSVDSTGANTGISLDASGFFAGSNQSGPGVASGDAAAIFETDATVDNAFGHAGAFGTNPLTPLATVTMGGLDGSGATSYDFTFFGSRTGATDNRETQFALAGANSGVGYLDVTANVSEVVNVSGIIPTAGGTITLEVSPGPNNNNGSLFYYLGAMRVVSNTIPEPATIGLLAFAGLAFTLQRRGRS
;
A
#
# COMPACT_ATOMS: atom_id res chain seq x y z
N MET A 1 -6.72 -5.80 100.91
CA MET A 1 -7.47 -7.07 100.95
C MET A 1 -8.43 -7.10 99.77
N CYS A 2 -8.28 -8.15 98.94
CA CYS A 2 -9.23 -8.84 98.06
C CYS A 2 -10.37 -8.09 97.35
N LEU A 3 -10.88 -8.51 96.20
CA LEU A 3 -10.49 -9.36 95.07
C LEU A 3 -11.79 -9.45 94.23
N GLY A 4 -11.73 -9.19 92.93
CA GLY A 4 -12.67 -9.72 91.91
C GLY A 4 -14.15 -9.27 91.93
N VAL A 5 -14.96 -9.46 90.89
CA VAL A 5 -14.78 -9.97 89.51
C VAL A 5 -16.15 -9.76 88.80
N LEU A 6 -16.10 -9.36 87.52
CA LEU A 6 -17.05 -9.55 86.39
C LEU A 6 -18.46 -8.90 86.34
N GLY A 7 -18.65 -8.13 85.25
CA GLY A 7 -19.66 -8.44 84.22
C GLY A 7 -20.89 -7.52 84.13
N ASN A 8 -21.04 -6.75 83.04
CA ASN A 8 -21.86 -7.17 81.90
C ASN A 8 -21.78 -6.15 80.74
N ALA A 9 -21.79 -6.67 79.52
CA ALA A 9 -21.61 -5.97 78.26
C ALA A 9 -22.88 -5.24 77.80
N THR A 10 -22.72 -4.01 77.29
CA THR A 10 -23.67 -3.38 76.37
C THR A 10 -22.90 -2.69 75.23
N THR A 11 -22.71 -3.46 74.15
CA THR A 11 -22.82 -3.03 72.74
C THR A 11 -22.29 -1.64 72.34
N ASP A 12 -21.01 -1.55 72.00
CA ASP A 12 -20.48 -0.49 71.12
C ASP A 12 -20.57 -0.94 69.65
N VAL A 13 -21.72 -0.71 69.03
CA VAL A 13 -21.98 -1.02 67.61
C VAL A 13 -21.55 0.16 66.70
N THR A 14 -20.96 1.22 67.26
CA THR A 14 -20.75 2.47 66.50
C THR A 14 -19.37 2.59 65.83
N SER A 15 -18.41 1.73 66.18
CA SER A 15 -17.04 1.80 65.65
C SER A 15 -16.82 0.97 64.38
N TYR A 16 -17.56 -0.13 64.19
CA TYR A 16 -17.46 -0.99 63.00
C TYR A 16 -18.09 -0.36 61.74
N GLU A 17 -19.22 0.32 61.88
CA GLU A 17 -19.92 1.01 60.77
C GLU A 17 -19.08 2.17 60.17
N ARG A 18 -18.28 2.85 61.00
CA ARG A 18 -17.43 3.97 60.54
C ARG A 18 -16.17 3.50 59.81
N LEU A 19 -15.58 2.36 60.18
CA LEU A 19 -14.44 1.78 59.50
C LEU A 19 -14.80 1.22 58.12
N VAL A 20 -15.99 0.63 57.97
CA VAL A 20 -16.51 0.13 56.68
C VAL A 20 -16.82 1.29 55.72
N CYS A 21 -17.27 2.43 56.21
CA CYS A 21 -17.56 3.61 55.39
C CYS A 21 -16.28 4.32 54.89
N ILE A 22 -15.19 4.29 55.67
CA ILE A 22 -13.89 4.89 55.30
C ILE A 22 -13.11 3.99 54.33
N MET A 23 -13.18 2.66 54.50
CA MET A 23 -12.54 1.71 53.56
C MET A 23 -13.25 1.60 52.20
N LYS A 24 -14.54 1.95 52.10
CA LYS A 24 -15.28 1.97 50.83
C LYS A 24 -14.97 3.18 49.93
N ARG A 25 -14.24 4.17 50.46
CA ARG A 25 -13.95 5.44 49.76
C ARG A 25 -12.57 5.49 49.07
N GLN A 26 -11.80 4.40 49.10
CA GLN A 26 -10.47 4.33 48.46
C GLN A 26 -10.29 3.23 47.41
N MET A 27 -11.38 2.63 46.90
CA MET A 27 -11.31 1.71 45.76
C MET A 27 -12.21 2.16 44.61
N ILE A 28 -11.91 3.34 44.07
CA ILE A 28 -12.23 3.66 42.68
C ILE A 28 -10.91 3.57 41.92
N SER A 29 -10.44 2.34 41.69
CA SER A 29 -9.46 2.09 40.64
C SER A 29 -10.21 2.25 39.32
N ALA A 30 -10.09 3.43 38.72
CA ALA A 30 -10.48 3.63 37.34
C ALA A 30 -9.56 2.75 36.47
N ILE A 31 -10.02 1.55 36.13
CA ILE A 31 -9.51 0.82 34.98
C ILE A 31 -10.02 1.59 33.76
N VAL A 32 -9.23 2.57 33.33
CA VAL A 32 -9.38 3.15 32.00
C VAL A 32 -8.90 2.06 31.05
N LEU A 33 -9.82 1.21 30.60
CA LEU A 33 -9.60 0.36 29.45
C LEU A 33 -9.50 1.32 28.27
N GLY A 34 -8.28 1.72 27.93
CA GLY A 34 -8.00 2.50 26.73
C GLY A 34 -8.47 1.69 25.53
N MET A 35 -9.67 1.97 25.03
CA MET A 35 -10.05 1.59 23.69
C MET A 35 -9.09 2.36 22.78
N ALA A 36 -8.03 1.69 22.34
CA ALA A 36 -7.26 2.16 21.21
C ALA A 36 -8.23 2.18 20.04
N PHE A 37 -8.75 3.36 19.73
CA PHE A 37 -9.37 3.60 18.45
C PHE A 37 -8.24 3.46 17.43
N SER A 38 -8.13 2.29 16.82
CA SER A 38 -7.42 2.14 15.56
C SER A 38 -8.23 2.94 14.54
N THR A 39 -7.85 4.21 14.36
CA THR A 39 -8.21 4.91 13.13
C THR A 39 -7.63 4.07 12.01
N ALA A 40 -8.48 3.37 11.25
CA ALA A 40 -8.05 2.82 9.97
C ALA A 40 -7.46 4.01 9.20
N ALA A 41 -6.14 3.98 8.96
CA ALA A 41 -5.57 4.99 8.09
C ALA A 41 -6.24 4.79 6.72
N SER A 42 -6.76 5.88 6.15
CA SER A 42 -7.36 5.82 4.83
C SER A 42 -6.29 5.36 3.85
N ALA A 43 -6.60 4.35 3.03
CA ALA A 43 -5.77 3.97 1.90
C ALA A 43 -5.58 5.17 0.97
N ALA A 44 -4.34 5.53 0.68
CA ALA A 44 -4.03 6.53 -0.35
C ALA A 44 -3.99 5.83 -1.70
N THR A 45 -4.67 6.40 -2.70
CA THR A 45 -4.65 5.89 -4.07
C THR A 45 -3.90 6.89 -4.94
N LEU A 46 -2.86 6.43 -5.63
CA LEU A 46 -2.12 7.21 -6.61
C LEU A 46 -2.39 6.69 -8.01
N PHE A 47 -2.54 7.59 -8.96
CA PHE A 47 -2.65 7.27 -10.38
C PHE A 47 -1.47 7.86 -11.13
N TYR A 48 -0.90 7.07 -12.03
CA TYR A 48 0.18 7.45 -12.92
C TYR A 48 -0.19 7.13 -14.35
N ASP A 49 0.16 8.06 -15.23
CA ASP A 49 -0.01 7.98 -16.68
C ASP A 49 1.38 8.05 -17.33
N PHE A 50 1.69 7.10 -18.20
CA PHE A 50 2.98 6.95 -18.86
C PHE A 50 2.79 7.08 -20.36
N GLY A 51 3.20 8.20 -20.96
CA GLY A 51 2.83 8.46 -22.34
C GLY A 51 3.48 9.68 -22.98
N ASP A 52 2.71 10.30 -23.87
CA ASP A 52 3.08 11.40 -24.72
C ASP A 52 2.76 12.76 -24.06
N SER A 53 3.64 13.75 -24.28
CA SER A 53 3.46 15.12 -23.81
C SER A 53 2.16 15.78 -24.30
N SER A 54 1.59 15.27 -25.40
CA SER A 54 0.34 15.76 -25.97
C SER A 54 -0.93 15.10 -25.41
N ARG A 55 -0.80 14.10 -24.52
CA ARG A 55 -1.90 13.27 -24.03
C ARG A 55 -1.88 12.99 -22.53
N THR A 56 -1.24 13.87 -21.75
CA THR A 56 -1.28 13.78 -20.29
C THR A 56 -2.71 13.78 -19.74
N THR A 57 -2.96 12.93 -18.76
CA THR A 57 -4.24 12.85 -18.09
C THR A 57 -4.43 14.00 -17.10
N ALA A 58 -5.61 14.64 -17.15
CA ALA A 58 -5.97 15.75 -16.27
C ALA A 58 -6.34 15.29 -14.83
N GLY A 59 -6.55 16.26 -13.95
CA GLY A 59 -6.95 16.00 -12.56
C GLY A 59 -5.76 15.58 -11.69
N ASN A 60 -5.99 14.61 -10.79
CA ASN A 60 -5.01 14.15 -9.81
C ASN A 60 -4.17 12.98 -10.32
N TYR A 61 -3.71 13.07 -11.58
CA TYR A 61 -2.80 12.10 -12.21
C TYR A 61 -1.35 12.59 -12.15
N ASN A 62 -0.45 11.66 -11.89
CA ASN A 62 0.99 11.86 -11.91
C ASN A 62 1.52 11.47 -13.30
N ASN A 63 1.69 12.46 -14.18
CA ASN A 63 2.02 12.23 -15.59
C ASN A 63 3.54 12.08 -15.81
N ILE A 64 3.93 10.94 -16.37
CA ILE A 64 5.28 10.61 -16.81
C ILE A 64 5.33 10.68 -18.34
N VAL A 65 6.18 11.55 -18.85
CA VAL A 65 6.20 11.96 -20.25
C VAL A 65 7.49 11.46 -20.92
N MET A 66 7.35 10.60 -21.93
CA MET A 66 8.46 9.87 -22.58
C MET A 66 9.13 10.65 -23.72
N ASN A 67 8.40 11.57 -24.37
CA ASN A 67 8.89 12.43 -25.44
C ASN A 67 9.18 13.86 -24.94
N ALA A 68 9.91 14.64 -25.73
CA ALA A 68 10.24 16.02 -25.35
C ALA A 68 8.98 16.93 -25.31
N PRO A 69 8.80 17.79 -24.29
CA PRO A 69 9.63 17.89 -23.09
C PRO A 69 9.37 16.75 -22.11
N SER A 70 10.38 15.91 -21.87
CA SER A 70 10.22 14.69 -21.09
C SER A 70 10.12 14.98 -19.60
N VAL A 71 9.26 14.25 -18.91
CA VAL A 71 9.10 14.26 -17.45
C VAL A 71 9.25 12.83 -16.98
N LEU A 72 10.46 12.46 -16.58
CA LEU A 72 10.79 11.09 -16.16
C LEU A 72 10.86 10.94 -14.64
N SER A 73 10.71 12.04 -13.89
CA SER A 73 10.79 12.05 -12.44
C SER A 73 9.71 12.96 -11.85
N ILE A 74 9.11 12.52 -10.75
CA ILE A 74 8.18 13.28 -9.91
C ILE A 74 8.73 13.25 -8.49
N ALA A 75 9.00 14.43 -7.92
CA ALA A 75 9.61 14.53 -6.60
C ALA A 75 8.62 14.23 -5.46
N ASP A 76 7.36 14.58 -5.65
CA ASP A 76 6.29 14.41 -4.66
C ASP A 76 4.97 14.17 -5.41
N SER A 77 4.55 12.92 -5.46
CA SER A 77 3.36 12.48 -6.17
C SER A 77 2.12 12.86 -5.37
N VAL A 78 1.03 13.17 -6.08
CA VAL A 78 -0.27 13.46 -5.47
C VAL A 78 -1.14 12.21 -5.43
N ASP A 79 -1.97 12.10 -4.40
CA ASP A 79 -3.01 11.08 -4.34
C ASP A 79 -4.27 11.51 -5.12
N SER A 80 -5.24 10.60 -5.19
CA SER A 80 -6.53 10.81 -5.88
C SER A 80 -7.36 11.98 -5.33
N THR A 81 -7.06 12.49 -4.14
CA THR A 81 -7.69 13.69 -3.56
C THR A 81 -6.93 14.98 -3.89
N GLY A 82 -5.74 14.87 -4.48
CA GLY A 82 -4.84 15.96 -4.80
C GLY A 82 -3.88 16.32 -3.67
N ALA A 83 -3.81 15.49 -2.62
CA ALA A 83 -2.89 15.71 -1.51
C ALA A 83 -1.50 15.17 -1.85
N ASN A 84 -0.47 15.93 -1.51
CA ASN A 84 0.93 15.48 -1.59
C ASN A 84 1.16 14.29 -0.66
N THR A 85 1.91 13.31 -1.15
CA THR A 85 2.14 12.04 -0.44
C THR A 85 3.54 11.92 0.14
N GLY A 86 4.49 12.72 -0.34
CA GLY A 86 5.93 12.53 -0.10
C GLY A 86 6.55 11.38 -0.89
N ILE A 87 5.77 10.69 -1.75
CA ILE A 87 6.23 9.58 -2.58
C ILE A 87 6.83 10.13 -3.87
N SER A 88 8.11 9.88 -4.12
CA SER A 88 8.76 10.19 -5.39
C SER A 88 8.59 9.05 -6.38
N LEU A 89 8.73 9.34 -7.67
CA LEU A 89 8.81 8.35 -8.74
C LEU A 89 9.88 8.74 -9.77
N ASP A 90 10.71 7.79 -10.16
CA ASP A 90 11.72 7.94 -11.21
C ASP A 90 11.56 6.82 -12.25
N ALA A 91 11.41 7.17 -13.53
CA ALA A 91 11.27 6.26 -14.66
C ALA A 91 12.51 6.29 -15.55
N SER A 92 12.97 5.12 -16.01
CA SER A 92 14.15 4.99 -16.86
C SER A 92 14.09 3.72 -17.72
N GLY A 93 14.99 3.62 -18.71
CA GLY A 93 15.13 2.42 -19.55
C GLY A 93 14.07 2.24 -20.64
N PHE A 94 12.98 3.00 -20.62
CA PHE A 94 12.03 3.08 -21.73
C PHE A 94 12.65 3.70 -22.99
N PHE A 95 12.06 3.40 -24.14
CA PHE A 95 12.37 4.06 -25.40
C PHE A 95 11.98 5.55 -25.33
N ALA A 96 12.80 6.42 -25.93
CA ALA A 96 12.54 7.87 -25.98
C ALA A 96 11.45 8.21 -27.01
N GLY A 97 10.21 7.88 -26.66
CA GLY A 97 9.02 8.05 -27.47
C GLY A 97 7.84 7.32 -26.84
N SER A 98 6.65 7.54 -27.39
CA SER A 98 5.40 6.97 -26.89
C SER A 98 4.74 6.07 -27.94
N ASN A 99 3.99 5.08 -27.46
CA ASN A 99 3.00 4.38 -28.26
C ASN A 99 1.64 5.06 -28.09
N GLN A 100 1.16 5.80 -29.09
CA GLN A 100 -0.12 6.51 -29.04
C GLN A 100 -1.33 5.67 -29.50
N SER A 101 -1.16 4.35 -29.58
CA SER A 101 -2.16 3.42 -30.12
C SER A 101 -2.76 2.54 -29.03
N GLY A 102 -3.50 3.16 -28.10
CA GLY A 102 -4.42 2.49 -27.18
C GLY A 102 -5.86 2.42 -27.71
N PRO A 103 -6.83 1.96 -26.90
CA PRO A 103 -8.25 1.83 -27.28
C PRO A 103 -8.97 3.16 -27.55
N GLY A 104 -8.41 4.30 -27.12
CA GLY A 104 -9.15 5.56 -27.06
C GLY A 104 -10.07 5.56 -25.85
N VAL A 105 -11.14 4.77 -25.88
CA VAL A 105 -12.01 4.53 -24.71
C VAL A 105 -11.88 3.08 -24.30
N ALA A 106 -11.31 2.84 -23.12
CA ALA A 106 -11.25 1.50 -22.54
C ALA A 106 -12.65 0.99 -22.15
N SER A 107 -12.73 -0.31 -21.84
CA SER A 107 -13.89 -1.01 -21.31
C SER A 107 -13.48 -1.86 -20.09
N GLY A 108 -14.40 -2.62 -19.50
CA GLY A 108 -14.09 -3.58 -18.43
C GLY A 108 -13.38 -2.96 -17.23
N ASP A 109 -12.39 -3.69 -16.70
CA ASP A 109 -11.65 -3.29 -15.51
C ASP A 109 -10.79 -2.04 -15.75
N ALA A 110 -10.20 -1.90 -16.94
CA ALA A 110 -9.43 -0.73 -17.31
C ALA A 110 -10.29 0.55 -17.22
N ALA A 111 -11.51 0.55 -17.76
CA ALA A 111 -12.42 1.69 -17.69
C ALA A 111 -12.98 1.96 -16.29
N ALA A 112 -13.01 0.94 -15.42
CA ALA A 112 -13.44 1.10 -14.03
C ALA A 112 -12.35 1.74 -13.14
N ILE A 113 -11.10 1.78 -13.62
CA ILE A 113 -9.93 2.16 -12.82
C ILE A 113 -9.26 3.42 -13.38
N PHE A 114 -9.10 3.51 -14.70
CA PHE A 114 -8.31 4.54 -15.36
C PHE A 114 -9.19 5.47 -16.20
N GLU A 115 -8.82 6.74 -16.21
CA GLU A 115 -9.42 7.74 -17.09
C GLU A 115 -9.07 7.47 -18.54
N THR A 116 -9.91 7.98 -19.44
CA THR A 116 -9.79 7.73 -20.89
C THR A 116 -8.39 8.07 -21.41
N ASP A 117 -7.88 9.27 -21.09
CA ASP A 117 -6.58 9.75 -21.58
C ASP A 117 -5.42 8.82 -21.17
N ALA A 118 -5.41 8.31 -19.93
CA ALA A 118 -4.39 7.41 -19.40
C ALA A 118 -4.36 6.03 -20.10
N THR A 119 -5.38 5.71 -20.90
CA THR A 119 -5.46 4.44 -21.63
C THR A 119 -5.08 4.56 -23.10
N VAL A 120 -4.90 5.77 -23.63
CA VAL A 120 -4.71 5.97 -25.08
C VAL A 120 -3.27 5.83 -25.51
N ASP A 121 -2.32 6.07 -24.63
CA ASP A 121 -0.91 5.98 -24.93
C ASP A 121 -0.10 5.28 -23.83
N ASN A 122 1.16 4.98 -24.17
CA ASN A 122 2.00 4.13 -23.35
C ASN A 122 3.47 4.52 -23.52
N ALA A 123 4.22 4.40 -22.43
CA ALA A 123 5.64 4.13 -22.50
C ALA A 123 5.88 2.72 -23.04
N PHE A 124 7.00 2.52 -23.72
CA PHE A 124 7.35 1.20 -24.26
C PHE A 124 8.86 1.01 -24.32
N GLY A 125 9.27 -0.24 -24.45
CA GLY A 125 10.65 -0.60 -24.80
C GLY A 125 10.67 -1.88 -25.63
N HIS A 126 11.87 -2.31 -26.00
CA HIS A 126 12.05 -3.48 -26.86
C HIS A 126 13.38 -4.20 -26.59
N ALA A 127 13.32 -5.53 -26.50
CA ALA A 127 14.50 -6.39 -26.34
C ALA A 127 15.01 -6.97 -27.66
N GLY A 128 14.20 -6.96 -28.71
CA GLY A 128 14.55 -7.35 -30.07
C GLY A 128 14.79 -6.15 -30.99
N ALA A 129 15.15 -6.44 -32.23
CA ALA A 129 15.48 -5.42 -33.22
C ALA A 129 14.25 -4.55 -33.57
N PHE A 130 14.43 -3.23 -33.52
CA PHE A 130 13.45 -2.24 -33.97
C PHE A 130 14.12 -1.22 -34.89
N GLY A 131 14.29 -1.59 -36.16
CA GLY A 131 15.05 -0.78 -37.11
C GLY A 131 16.49 -0.58 -36.64
N THR A 132 16.97 0.66 -36.63
CA THR A 132 18.30 1.04 -36.13
C THR A 132 18.28 1.55 -34.69
N ASN A 133 17.16 1.44 -33.98
CA ASN A 133 17.03 1.96 -32.63
C ASN A 133 17.84 1.13 -31.63
N PRO A 134 18.47 1.78 -30.62
CA PRO A 134 19.16 1.08 -29.55
C PRO A 134 18.19 0.23 -28.73
N LEU A 135 18.64 -0.93 -28.27
CA LEU A 135 17.81 -1.81 -27.45
C LEU A 135 17.47 -1.16 -26.11
N THR A 136 16.26 -1.42 -25.65
CA THR A 136 15.71 -1.02 -24.35
C THR A 136 15.09 -2.25 -23.70
N PRO A 137 15.88 -3.29 -23.36
CA PRO A 137 15.34 -4.60 -23.00
C PRO A 137 14.65 -4.62 -21.63
N LEU A 138 14.91 -3.61 -20.79
CA LEU A 138 14.40 -3.48 -19.44
C LEU A 138 14.17 -2.00 -19.14
N ALA A 139 12.98 -1.69 -18.67
CA ALA A 139 12.65 -0.39 -18.10
C ALA A 139 12.45 -0.52 -16.59
N THR A 140 12.68 0.57 -15.87
CA THR A 140 12.58 0.61 -14.42
C THR A 140 11.78 1.83 -13.99
N VAL A 141 10.85 1.62 -13.06
CA VAL A 141 10.13 2.65 -12.34
C VAL A 141 10.40 2.47 -10.84
N THR A 142 11.11 3.41 -10.24
CA THR A 142 11.47 3.38 -8.82
C THR A 142 10.63 4.39 -8.07
N MET A 143 9.92 3.93 -7.05
CA MET A 143 9.21 4.80 -6.11
C MET A 143 10.00 4.90 -4.80
N GLY A 144 10.12 6.11 -4.28
CA GLY A 144 10.79 6.42 -3.02
C GLY A 144 9.86 7.11 -2.03
N GLY A 145 10.25 7.21 -0.77
CA GLY A 145 9.44 7.86 0.27
C GLY A 145 8.24 7.04 0.75
N LEU A 146 8.18 5.75 0.40
CA LEU A 146 7.16 4.84 0.92
C LEU A 146 7.43 4.49 2.40
N ASP A 147 6.42 3.96 3.09
CA ASP A 147 6.57 3.50 4.47
C ASP A 147 7.48 2.26 4.57
N GLY A 148 8.76 2.51 4.89
CA GLY A 148 9.77 1.48 5.09
C GLY A 148 9.71 0.75 6.44
N SER A 149 8.74 1.07 7.31
CA SER A 149 8.60 0.39 8.61
C SER A 149 8.08 -1.04 8.49
N GLY A 150 7.43 -1.37 7.37
CA GLY A 150 6.73 -2.64 7.16
C GLY A 150 5.29 -2.64 7.69
N ALA A 151 4.78 -1.51 8.16
CA ALA A 151 3.38 -1.36 8.59
C ALA A 151 2.40 -1.12 7.43
N THR A 152 2.91 -0.89 6.21
CA THR A 152 2.10 -0.62 5.01
C THR A 152 2.52 -1.54 3.87
N SER A 153 1.55 -2.15 3.19
CA SER A 153 1.74 -2.80 1.89
C SER A 153 1.10 -1.98 0.78
N TYR A 154 1.54 -2.22 -0.44
CA TYR A 154 1.10 -1.49 -1.63
C TYR A 154 0.60 -2.47 -2.69
N ASP A 155 -0.59 -2.18 -3.21
CA ASP A 155 -1.20 -2.91 -4.30
C ASP A 155 -1.07 -2.14 -5.61
N PHE A 156 -0.53 -2.82 -6.62
CA PHE A 156 -0.30 -2.26 -7.93
C PHE A 156 -1.30 -2.81 -8.93
N THR A 157 -1.84 -1.93 -9.78
CA THR A 157 -2.63 -2.31 -10.94
C THR A 157 -2.01 -1.69 -12.17
N PHE A 158 -1.77 -2.48 -13.22
CA PHE A 158 -1.12 -2.04 -14.44
C PHE A 158 -2.04 -2.20 -15.64
N PHE A 159 -1.98 -1.23 -16.54
CA PHE A 159 -2.60 -1.27 -17.85
C PHE A 159 -1.58 -0.95 -18.94
N GLY A 160 -1.77 -1.56 -20.11
CA GLY A 160 -1.05 -1.21 -21.33
C GLY A 160 -1.84 -1.71 -22.54
N SER A 161 -1.66 -1.05 -23.67
CA SER A 161 -2.36 -1.40 -24.90
C SER A 161 -1.58 -1.08 -26.16
N ARG A 162 -1.64 -1.98 -27.14
CA ARG A 162 -1.27 -1.70 -28.54
C ARG A 162 -2.39 -2.16 -29.46
N THR A 163 -3.30 -1.25 -29.80
CA THR A 163 -4.35 -1.52 -30.79
C THR A 163 -3.76 -1.75 -32.18
N GLY A 164 -4.43 -2.61 -32.95
CA GLY A 164 -3.99 -3.01 -34.29
C GLY A 164 -2.83 -4.02 -34.33
N ALA A 165 -2.24 -4.39 -33.19
CA ALA A 165 -1.32 -5.53 -33.11
C ALA A 165 -2.09 -6.86 -33.11
N THR A 166 -1.46 -7.91 -33.64
CA THR A 166 -2.02 -9.27 -33.70
C THR A 166 -1.07 -10.35 -33.15
N ASP A 167 0.21 -10.02 -33.01
CA ASP A 167 1.21 -10.80 -32.28
C ASP A 167 1.06 -10.58 -30.77
N ASN A 168 1.43 -11.55 -29.94
CA ASN A 168 1.38 -11.45 -28.48
C ASN A 168 2.55 -10.61 -27.96
N ARG A 169 2.23 -9.51 -27.26
CA ARG A 169 3.17 -8.57 -26.65
C ARG A 169 3.12 -8.61 -25.13
N GLU A 170 3.02 -9.82 -24.58
CA GLU A 170 3.02 -10.03 -23.14
C GLU A 170 4.12 -9.20 -22.48
N THR A 171 3.72 -8.37 -21.53
CA THR A 171 4.60 -7.52 -20.75
C THR A 171 4.63 -8.08 -19.33
N GLN A 172 5.83 -8.23 -18.80
CA GLN A 172 6.08 -8.58 -17.41
C GLN A 172 6.21 -7.31 -16.57
N PHE A 173 5.56 -7.31 -15.41
CA PHE A 173 5.66 -6.29 -14.38
C PHE A 173 6.20 -6.95 -13.11
N ALA A 174 7.49 -6.81 -12.84
CA ALA A 174 8.15 -7.40 -11.67
C ALA A 174 8.42 -6.34 -10.62
N LEU A 175 7.81 -6.48 -9.44
CA LEU A 175 7.98 -5.56 -8.32
C LEU A 175 8.93 -6.16 -7.29
N ALA A 176 9.84 -5.32 -6.80
CA ALA A 176 10.81 -5.65 -5.77
C ALA A 176 10.81 -4.60 -4.65
N GLY A 177 10.65 -5.06 -3.43
CA GLY A 177 10.79 -4.31 -2.17
C GLY A 177 11.44 -5.22 -1.12
N ALA A 178 10.90 -5.25 0.10
CA ALA A 178 11.27 -6.28 1.09
C ALA A 178 10.76 -7.67 0.69
N ASN A 179 9.68 -7.74 -0.08
CA ASN A 179 9.21 -8.92 -0.80
C ASN A 179 9.18 -8.63 -2.32
N SER A 180 8.68 -9.58 -3.11
CA SER A 180 8.54 -9.42 -4.55
C SER A 180 7.23 -9.99 -5.06
N GLY A 181 6.81 -9.52 -6.23
CA GLY A 181 5.65 -10.03 -6.95
C GLY A 181 5.82 -9.80 -8.45
N VAL A 182 5.13 -10.60 -9.26
CA VAL A 182 5.19 -10.50 -10.71
C VAL A 182 3.79 -10.65 -11.30
N GLY A 183 3.49 -9.81 -12.29
CA GLY A 183 2.28 -9.90 -13.11
C GLY A 183 2.64 -9.92 -14.59
N TYR A 184 1.77 -10.49 -15.41
CA TYR A 184 1.91 -10.55 -16.86
C TYR A 184 0.62 -10.04 -17.51
N LEU A 185 0.74 -9.23 -18.57
CA LEU A 185 -0.39 -8.73 -19.34
C LEU A 185 -0.06 -8.80 -20.83
N ASP A 186 -0.90 -9.49 -21.61
CA ASP A 186 -0.87 -9.33 -23.07
C ASP A 186 -1.54 -8.00 -23.43
N VAL A 187 -0.74 -7.03 -23.84
CA VAL A 187 -1.23 -5.69 -24.19
C VAL A 187 -1.74 -5.60 -25.63
N THR A 188 -1.68 -6.70 -26.38
CA THR A 188 -2.08 -6.76 -27.79
C THR A 188 -3.56 -6.50 -27.93
N ALA A 189 -3.92 -5.42 -28.60
CA ALA A 189 -5.31 -4.99 -28.75
C ALA A 189 -6.10 -4.98 -27.42
N ASN A 190 -5.40 -4.77 -26.29
CA ASN A 190 -6.04 -4.78 -24.98
C ASN A 190 -6.94 -3.55 -24.84
N VAL A 191 -8.22 -3.79 -24.55
CA VAL A 191 -9.23 -2.74 -24.37
C VAL A 191 -9.88 -2.80 -22.99
N SER A 192 -9.55 -3.77 -22.15
CA SER A 192 -10.31 -4.05 -20.92
C SER A 192 -9.49 -4.56 -19.76
N GLU A 193 -8.45 -5.34 -20.02
CA GLU A 193 -7.78 -6.12 -19.00
C GLU A 193 -6.71 -5.29 -18.29
N VAL A 194 -6.56 -5.53 -17.00
CA VAL A 194 -5.48 -5.02 -16.16
C VAL A 194 -4.78 -6.20 -15.50
N VAL A 195 -3.59 -5.98 -14.95
CA VAL A 195 -2.94 -6.96 -14.09
C VAL A 195 -2.66 -6.38 -12.71
N ASN A 196 -2.96 -7.16 -11.68
CA ASN A 196 -2.77 -6.77 -10.28
C ASN A 196 -1.57 -7.50 -9.66
N VAL A 197 -0.75 -6.76 -8.92
CA VAL A 197 0.30 -7.30 -8.06
C VAL A 197 0.16 -6.66 -6.68
N SER A 198 -0.32 -7.45 -5.71
CA SER A 198 -0.75 -6.96 -4.39
C SER A 198 0.23 -7.30 -3.28
N GLY A 199 0.16 -6.54 -2.18
CA GLY A 199 0.84 -6.85 -0.95
C GLY A 199 2.35 -6.61 -0.98
N ILE A 200 2.83 -5.69 -1.83
CA ILE A 200 4.26 -5.39 -1.89
C ILE A 200 4.63 -4.49 -0.72
N ILE A 201 5.62 -4.91 0.06
CA ILE A 201 6.15 -4.19 1.20
C ILE A 201 7.44 -3.50 0.72
N PRO A 202 7.59 -2.17 0.93
CA PRO A 202 8.81 -1.47 0.56
C PRO A 202 10.03 -2.03 1.28
N THR A 203 11.21 -1.76 0.74
CA THR A 203 12.45 -1.97 1.50
C THR A 203 12.47 -1.13 2.78
N ALA A 204 13.38 -1.42 3.71
CA ALA A 204 13.57 -0.58 4.91
C ALA A 204 13.96 0.88 4.58
N GLY A 205 14.45 1.14 3.35
CA GLY A 205 14.73 2.48 2.85
C GLY A 205 13.50 3.20 2.26
N GLY A 206 12.31 2.58 2.30
CA GLY A 206 11.09 3.16 1.75
C GLY A 206 11.07 3.16 0.23
N THR A 207 11.56 2.08 -0.40
CA THR A 207 11.65 1.96 -1.86
C THR A 207 10.91 0.74 -2.38
N ILE A 208 10.21 0.88 -3.51
CA ILE A 208 9.73 -0.21 -4.36
C ILE A 208 10.20 0.05 -5.78
N THR A 209 10.77 -0.96 -6.42
CA THR A 209 11.19 -0.90 -7.82
C THR A 209 10.31 -1.81 -8.66
N LEU A 210 9.73 -1.26 -9.72
CA LEU A 210 9.08 -1.99 -10.80
C LEU A 210 10.06 -2.13 -11.97
N GLU A 211 10.26 -3.35 -12.41
CA GLU A 211 10.90 -3.72 -13.66
C GLU A 211 9.83 -4.07 -14.69
N VAL A 212 9.93 -3.47 -15.88
CA VAL A 212 9.04 -3.73 -17.02
C VAL A 212 9.85 -4.29 -18.17
N SER A 213 9.47 -5.45 -18.67
CA SER A 213 10.19 -6.18 -19.70
C SER A 213 9.25 -7.05 -20.55
N PRO A 214 9.72 -7.67 -21.64
CA PRO A 214 8.94 -8.70 -22.32
C PRO A 214 8.63 -9.85 -21.36
N GLY A 215 7.38 -10.32 -21.40
CA GLY A 215 6.95 -11.53 -20.70
C GLY A 215 7.39 -12.81 -21.40
N PRO A 216 7.35 -13.95 -20.71
CA PRO A 216 7.79 -15.24 -21.24
C PRO A 216 6.99 -15.72 -22.45
N ASN A 217 5.74 -15.29 -22.62
CA ASN A 217 4.89 -15.66 -23.76
C ASN A 217 4.90 -14.61 -24.89
N ASN A 218 5.69 -13.56 -24.77
CA ASN A 218 5.82 -12.54 -25.82
C ASN A 218 6.43 -13.16 -27.07
N ASN A 219 5.69 -13.11 -28.19
CA ASN A 219 6.11 -13.70 -29.46
C ASN A 219 6.33 -12.64 -30.55
N ASN A 220 6.27 -11.36 -30.19
CA ASN A 220 6.62 -10.27 -31.08
C ASN A 220 8.11 -10.34 -31.46
N GLY A 221 8.45 -10.20 -32.74
CA GLY A 221 9.83 -10.30 -33.21
C GLY A 221 10.78 -9.23 -32.65
N SER A 222 10.26 -8.08 -32.22
CA SER A 222 11.02 -7.03 -31.54
C SER A 222 10.93 -7.12 -30.02
N LEU A 223 10.16 -8.07 -29.48
CA LEU A 223 9.93 -8.23 -28.03
C LEU A 223 9.53 -6.88 -27.39
N PHE A 224 8.52 -6.22 -27.95
CA PHE A 224 8.01 -4.98 -27.37
C PHE A 224 7.28 -5.25 -26.06
N TYR A 225 7.42 -4.33 -25.11
CA TYR A 225 6.66 -4.28 -23.85
C TYR A 225 6.16 -2.86 -23.58
N TYR A 226 5.11 -2.73 -22.78
CA TYR A 226 4.37 -1.47 -22.63
C TYR A 226 3.90 -1.23 -21.19
N LEU A 227 3.89 0.04 -20.80
CA LEU A 227 3.23 0.53 -19.58
C LEU A 227 2.47 1.81 -19.95
N GLY A 228 1.14 1.77 -19.85
CA GLY A 228 0.26 2.91 -20.11
C GLY A 228 -0.16 3.59 -18.82
N ALA A 229 -0.83 2.87 -17.92
CA ALA A 229 -1.29 3.42 -16.65
C ALA A 229 -0.94 2.51 -15.47
N MET A 230 -0.72 3.13 -14.31
CA MET A 230 -0.49 2.45 -13.05
C MET A 230 -1.33 3.06 -11.95
N ARG A 231 -2.03 2.21 -11.17
CA ARG A 231 -2.64 2.60 -9.90
C ARG A 231 -1.87 1.96 -8.76
N VAL A 232 -1.63 2.73 -7.71
CA VAL A 232 -1.02 2.26 -6.46
C VAL A 232 -1.99 2.55 -5.32
N VAL A 233 -2.29 1.54 -4.49
CA VAL A 233 -3.12 1.68 -3.30
C VAL A 233 -2.32 1.27 -2.08
N SER A 234 -2.21 2.15 -1.08
CA SER A 234 -1.58 1.81 0.19
C SER A 234 -2.56 1.15 1.15
N ASN A 235 -2.12 0.10 1.84
CA ASN A 235 -2.92 -0.66 2.79
C ASN A 235 -2.15 -0.80 4.10
N THR A 236 -2.73 -0.35 5.21
CA THR A 236 -2.14 -0.61 6.53
C THR A 236 -2.23 -2.08 6.87
N ILE A 237 -1.11 -2.66 7.26
CA ILE A 237 -1.02 -4.01 7.77
C ILE A 237 -1.39 -3.96 9.27
N PRO A 238 -2.46 -4.63 9.70
CA PRO A 238 -2.82 -4.64 11.12
C PRO A 238 -1.69 -5.29 11.93
N GLU A 239 -1.20 -4.59 12.95
CA GLU A 239 -0.28 -5.17 13.93
C GLU A 239 -0.93 -6.41 14.57
N PRO A 240 -0.21 -7.54 14.73
CA PRO A 240 -0.68 -8.63 15.57
C PRO A 240 -1.00 -8.06 16.95
N ALA A 241 -2.17 -8.38 17.51
CA ALA A 241 -2.69 -7.84 18.77
C ALA A 241 -1.89 -8.26 20.04
N THR A 242 -0.58 -8.03 20.03
CA THR A 242 0.40 -8.46 21.03
C THR A 242 0.15 -7.79 22.39
N ILE A 243 -0.50 -6.61 22.39
CA ILE A 243 -0.94 -5.92 23.61
C ILE A 243 -2.02 -6.73 24.36
N GLY A 244 -2.85 -7.51 23.66
CA GLY A 244 -3.80 -8.42 24.30
C GLY A 244 -3.09 -9.52 25.10
N LEU A 245 -2.00 -10.08 24.55
CA LEU A 245 -1.29 -11.21 25.15
C LEU A 245 -0.56 -10.82 26.46
N LEU A 246 -0.01 -9.59 26.52
CA LEU A 246 0.61 -9.06 27.74
C LEU A 246 -0.42 -8.73 28.84
N ALA A 247 -1.61 -8.25 28.45
CA ALA A 247 -2.70 -8.00 29.39
C ALA A 247 -3.25 -9.29 30.02
N PHE A 248 -3.38 -10.37 29.25
CA PHE A 248 -3.80 -11.68 29.77
C PHE A 248 -2.72 -12.33 30.65
N ALA A 249 -1.43 -12.16 30.32
CA ALA A 249 -0.34 -12.66 31.16
C ALA A 249 -0.28 -11.94 32.52
N GLY A 250 -0.51 -10.62 32.55
CA GLY A 250 -0.56 -9.84 33.80
C GLY A 250 -1.76 -10.18 34.69
N LEU A 251 -2.93 -10.45 34.11
CA LEU A 251 -4.12 -10.87 34.87
C LEU A 251 -3.97 -12.28 35.46
N ALA A 252 -3.36 -13.21 34.71
CA ALA A 252 -3.09 -14.57 35.21
C ALA A 252 -2.12 -14.57 36.39
N PHE A 253 -1.07 -13.73 36.36
CA PHE A 253 -0.12 -13.60 37.45
C PHE A 253 -0.72 -12.97 38.72
N THR A 254 -1.64 -12.02 38.57
CA THR A 254 -2.30 -11.37 39.72
C THR A 254 -3.37 -12.25 40.36
N LEU A 255 -4.05 -13.09 39.57
CA LEU A 255 -5.01 -14.07 40.08
C LEU A 255 -4.34 -15.26 40.80
N GLN A 256 -3.20 -15.76 40.30
CA GLN A 256 -2.45 -16.83 40.96
C GLN A 256 -1.86 -16.43 42.33
N ARG A 257 -1.54 -15.15 42.53
CA ARG A 257 -0.99 -14.65 43.79
C ARG A 257 -2.05 -14.55 44.91
N ARG A 258 -3.33 -14.48 44.55
CA ARG A 258 -4.46 -14.39 45.51
C ARG A 258 -4.98 -15.75 46.00
N GLY A 259 -4.56 -16.86 45.38
CA GLY A 259 -4.96 -18.21 45.78
C GLY A 259 -4.02 -18.93 46.76
N ARG A 260 -3.03 -18.21 47.34
CA ARG A 260 -1.98 -18.79 48.20
C ARG A 260 -1.82 -18.09 49.57
N SER A 261 -2.89 -17.50 50.10
CA SER A 261 -2.91 -16.93 51.46
C SER A 261 -3.98 -17.59 52.29
#